data_AF-A0A1M7IJA9-F1
#
_entry.id   AF-A0A1M7IJA9-F1
#
_cell.length_a   1.000
_cell.length_b   1.000
_cell.length_c   1.000
_cell.angle_alpha   90.00
_cell.angle_beta   90.00
_cell.angle_gamma   90.00
#
_symmetry.space_group_name_H-M   'P 1'
#
loop_
_entity.id
_entity.type
_entity.pdbx_description
1 polymer ?
#
loop_
_entity_poly.entity_id
_entity_poly.type
_entity_poly.pdbx_seq_one_letter_code
_entity_poly.pdbx_strand_id
1 'polypeptide(L)'
;MGKIYRLQYEQILNTSMDDAWTFFSRVENLEKITPSYMCYTITSPLTGKPVYAGQIVTYVIHPVLGIPLNWMTEITHVVEGKYFIDEQRQGP
;
A
#
# COMPACT_ATOMS: atom_id res chain seq x y z
N MET A 1 12.61 -12.02 -24.67
CA MET A 1 12.21 -10.77 -24.01
C MET A 1 10.95 -11.04 -23.21
N GLY A 2 10.94 -10.76 -21.91
CA GLY A 2 9.73 -10.91 -21.10
C GLY A 2 8.64 -9.93 -21.57
N LYS A 3 7.36 -10.36 -21.53
CA LYS A 3 6.23 -9.46 -21.79
C LYS A 3 6.00 -8.60 -20.55
N ILE A 4 5.86 -7.29 -20.73
CA ILE A 4 5.44 -6.36 -19.68
C ILE A 4 3.92 -6.25 -19.75
N TYR A 5 3.26 -6.49 -18.62
CA TYR A 5 1.82 -6.27 -18.46
C TYR A 5 1.61 -5.04 -17.58
N ARG A 6 0.62 -4.21 -17.91
CA ARG A 6 0.26 -3.02 -17.13
C ARG A 6 -1.23 -3.04 -16.83
N LEU A 7 -1.56 -2.79 -15.56
CA LEU A 7 -2.91 -2.59 -15.08
C LEU A 7 -3.03 -1.15 -14.58
N GLN A 8 -4.09 -0.44 -14.98
CA GLN A 8 -4.33 0.94 -14.57
C GLN A 8 -5.82 1.15 -14.30
N TYR A 9 -6.12 1.86 -13.23
CA TYR A 9 -7.48 2.23 -12.83
C TYR A 9 -7.51 3.68 -12.37
N GLU A 10 -8.68 4.31 -12.50
CA GLU A 10 -8.95 5.67 -12.05
C GLU A 10 -10.30 5.67 -11.32
N GLN A 11 -10.39 6.41 -10.22
CA GLN A 11 -11.62 6.59 -9.44
C GLN A 11 -11.78 8.05 -9.05
N ILE A 12 -13.02 8.53 -9.02
CA ILE A 12 -13.35 9.88 -8.55
C ILE A 12 -13.82 9.79 -7.11
N LEU A 13 -13.15 10.52 -6.22
CA LEU A 13 -13.49 10.59 -4.80
C LEU A 13 -14.13 11.94 -4.49
N ASN A 14 -15.24 11.94 -3.73
CA ASN A 14 -15.88 13.16 -3.27
C ASN A 14 -15.22 13.68 -1.99
N THR A 15 -13.98 14.14 -2.09
CA THR A 15 -13.17 14.63 -0.96
C THR A 15 -12.15 15.67 -1.44
N SER A 16 -11.48 16.36 -0.51
CA SER A 16 -10.41 17.30 -0.84
C SER A 16 -9.10 16.56 -1.11
N MET A 17 -8.16 17.22 -1.79
CA MET A 17 -6.83 16.64 -2.01
C MET A 17 -6.07 16.42 -0.70
N ASP A 18 -6.24 17.33 0.27
CA ASP A 18 -5.56 17.25 1.57
C ASP A 18 -6.09 16.08 2.41
N ASP A 19 -7.40 15.85 2.40
CA ASP A 19 -8.03 14.71 3.08
C ASP A 19 -7.64 13.39 2.42
N ALA A 20 -7.68 13.33 1.09
CA ALA A 20 -7.26 12.15 0.33
C ALA A 20 -5.79 11.84 0.62
N TRP A 21 -4.90 12.84 0.53
CA TRP A 21 -3.48 12.66 0.81
C TRP A 21 -3.25 12.19 2.23
N THR A 22 -3.85 12.85 3.23
CA THR A 22 -3.74 12.49 4.64
C THR A 22 -4.19 11.05 4.89
N PHE A 23 -5.19 10.56 4.17
CA PHE A 23 -5.67 9.19 4.28
C PHE A 23 -4.73 8.18 3.60
N PHE A 24 -4.42 8.37 2.30
CA PHE A 24 -3.64 7.43 1.51
C PHE A 24 -2.15 7.41 1.86
N SER A 25 -1.61 8.50 2.39
CA SER A 25 -0.21 8.57 2.82
C SER A 25 0.03 7.87 4.16
N ARG A 26 -0.91 7.08 4.69
CA ARG A 26 -0.80 6.40 6.00
C ARG A 26 -0.86 4.89 5.81
N VAL A 27 0.22 4.22 6.18
CA VAL A 27 0.32 2.75 6.11
C VAL A 27 -0.82 2.06 6.87
N GLU A 28 -1.23 2.65 7.99
CA GLU A 28 -2.32 2.19 8.86
C GLU A 28 -3.68 2.11 8.14
N ASN A 29 -3.88 2.92 7.09
CA ASN A 29 -5.12 2.94 6.34
C ASN A 29 -5.15 1.91 5.19
N LEU A 30 -4.03 1.24 4.89
CA LEU A 30 -3.98 0.20 3.85
C LEU A 30 -4.96 -0.95 4.14
N GLU A 31 -5.14 -1.30 5.41
CA GLU A 31 -6.13 -2.31 5.82
C GLU A 31 -7.55 -1.89 5.43
N LYS A 32 -7.90 -0.61 5.56
CA LYS A 32 -9.25 -0.08 5.30
C LYS A 32 -9.63 -0.08 3.83
N ILE A 33 -8.64 -0.05 2.94
CA ILE A 33 -8.84 -0.11 1.47
C ILE A 33 -8.61 -1.51 0.91
N THR A 34 -8.18 -2.44 1.75
CA THR A 34 -8.01 -3.84 1.39
C THR A 34 -9.32 -4.60 1.67
N PRO A 35 -9.79 -5.47 0.76
CA PRO A 35 -10.99 -6.26 1.03
C PRO A 35 -10.84 -7.07 2.33
N SER A 36 -11.83 -6.98 3.22
CA SER A 36 -11.77 -7.54 4.57
C SER A 36 -11.50 -9.06 4.61
N TYR A 37 -11.92 -9.79 3.57
CA TYR A 37 -11.67 -11.23 3.45
C TYR A 37 -10.18 -11.57 3.28
N MET A 38 -9.32 -10.62 2.90
CA MET A 38 -7.88 -10.85 2.74
C MET A 38 -7.10 -10.80 4.06
N CYS A 39 -7.75 -10.51 5.20
CA CYS A 39 -7.11 -10.51 6.53
C CYS A 39 -5.75 -9.78 6.57
N TYR A 40 -5.73 -8.53 6.10
CA TYR A 40 -4.51 -7.73 6.02
C TYR A 40 -3.98 -7.40 7.42
N THR A 41 -2.75 -7.84 7.70
CA THR A 41 -2.10 -7.61 9.00
C THR A 41 -0.72 -6.98 8.79
N ILE A 42 -0.53 -5.75 9.26
CA ILE A 42 0.78 -5.08 9.21
C ILE A 42 1.71 -5.73 10.24
N THR A 43 2.93 -6.08 9.82
CA THR A 43 3.95 -6.70 10.67
C THR A 43 5.13 -5.78 10.97
N SER A 44 5.30 -4.70 10.19
CA SER A 44 6.29 -3.65 10.47
C SER A 44 5.79 -2.66 11.54
N PRO A 45 6.69 -2.02 12.31
CA PRO A 45 6.29 -0.97 13.25
C PRO A 45 5.56 0.19 12.57
N LEU A 46 4.45 0.64 13.18
CA LEU A 46 3.73 1.83 12.73
C LEU A 46 4.45 3.07 13.25
N THR A 47 4.70 4.03 12.35
CA THR A 47 5.41 5.27 12.68
C THR A 47 4.47 6.38 13.15
N GLY A 48 3.16 6.26 12.88
CA GLY A 48 2.18 7.33 13.10
C GLY A 48 2.45 8.57 12.25
N LYS A 49 3.23 8.43 11.16
CA LYS A 49 3.61 9.51 10.25
C LYS A 49 3.16 9.21 8.82
N PRO A 50 3.05 10.23 7.95
CA PRO A 50 2.93 10.01 6.52
C PRO A 50 4.08 9.16 5.96
N VAL A 51 3.83 8.50 4.83
CA VAL A 51 4.84 7.71 4.13
C VAL A 51 6.02 8.58 3.69
N TYR A 52 7.21 8.00 3.68
CA TYR A 52 8.45 8.67 3.29
C TYR A 52 9.34 7.75 2.45
N ALA A 53 10.19 8.34 1.60
CA ALA A 53 11.11 7.57 0.76
C ALA A 53 12.08 6.73 1.61
N GLY A 54 12.23 5.44 1.26
CA GLY A 54 12.98 4.43 2.01
C GLY A 54 12.19 3.76 3.15
N GLN A 55 10.92 4.11 3.35
CA GLN A 55 10.09 3.39 4.31
C GLN A 55 9.82 1.96 3.82
N ILE A 56 10.14 0.99 4.67
CA ILE A 56 9.80 -0.42 4.47
C ILE A 56 8.50 -0.74 5.20
N VAL A 57 7.58 -1.38 4.49
CA VAL A 57 6.32 -1.88 5.04
C VAL A 57 6.26 -3.38 4.84
N THR A 58 5.99 -4.13 5.90
CA THR A 58 5.77 -5.56 5.82
C THR A 58 4.36 -5.90 6.31
N TYR A 59 3.70 -6.83 5.63
CA TYR A 59 2.35 -7.26 5.97
C TYR A 59 2.09 -8.71 5.54
N VAL A 60 1.05 -9.30 6.12
CA VAL A 60 0.53 -10.62 5.77
C VAL A 60 -0.89 -10.48 5.23
N ILE A 61 -1.21 -11.18 4.15
CA ILE A 61 -2.58 -11.33 3.64
C ILE A 61 -2.92 -12.80 3.41
N HIS A 62 -4.21 -13.10 3.37
CA HIS A 62 -4.80 -14.43 3.18
C HIS A 62 -5.83 -14.41 2.04
N PRO A 63 -5.41 -14.23 0.78
CA PRO A 63 -6.35 -13.99 -0.32
C PRO A 63 -7.19 -15.21 -0.70
N VAL A 64 -6.67 -16.44 -0.50
CA VAL A 64 -7.33 -17.69 -0.91
C VAL A 64 -7.10 -18.79 0.12
N LEU A 65 -8.17 -19.49 0.50
CA LEU A 65 -8.18 -20.68 1.39
C LEU A 65 -7.45 -20.51 2.74
N GLY A 66 -7.31 -19.26 3.22
CA GLY A 66 -6.65 -18.96 4.49
C GLY A 66 -5.12 -19.12 4.48
N ILE A 67 -4.49 -19.36 3.32
CA ILE A 67 -3.04 -19.50 3.22
C ILE A 67 -2.38 -18.12 3.40
N PRO A 68 -1.52 -17.95 4.43
CA PRO A 68 -0.84 -16.68 4.66
C PRO A 68 0.24 -16.45 3.61
N LEU A 69 0.31 -15.21 3.13
CA LEU A 69 1.33 -14.74 2.21
C LEU A 69 1.98 -13.49 2.80
N ASN A 70 3.31 -13.52 2.89
CA ASN A 70 4.10 -12.40 3.39
C ASN A 70 4.46 -11.47 2.24
N TRP A 71 4.31 -10.18 2.45
CA TRP A 71 4.76 -9.13 1.55
C TRP A 71 5.69 -8.16 2.27
N MET A 72 6.62 -7.61 1.49
CA MET A 72 7.50 -6.52 1.85
C MET A 72 7.53 -5.55 0.70
N THR A 73 7.25 -4.29 1.00
CA THR A 73 7.30 -3.20 0.04
C THR A 73 8.19 -2.06 0.54
N GLU A 74 8.62 -1.22 -0.40
CA GLU A 74 9.35 0.00 -0.12
C GLU A 74 8.68 1.19 -0.80
N ILE A 75 8.51 2.28 -0.06
CA ILE A 75 8.15 3.56 -0.64
C ILE A 75 9.41 4.17 -1.27
N THR A 76 9.50 4.21 -2.59
CA THR A 76 10.73 4.65 -3.29
C THR A 76 10.76 6.14 -3.56
N HIS A 77 9.59 6.76 -3.77
CA HIS A 77 9.45 8.18 -4.09
C HIS A 77 8.24 8.76 -3.38
N VAL A 78 8.34 10.02 -2.95
CA VAL A 78 7.23 10.79 -2.39
C VAL A 78 7.30 12.22 -2.90
N VAL A 79 6.19 12.71 -3.44
CA VAL A 79 5.94 14.12 -3.71
C VAL A 79 4.64 14.49 -3.03
N GLU A 80 4.77 15.24 -1.93
CA GLU A 80 3.67 15.62 -1.04
C GLU A 80 2.47 16.19 -1.82
N GLY A 81 1.27 15.68 -1.51
CA GLY A 81 0.01 16.08 -2.13
C GLY A 81 -0.13 15.71 -3.62
N LYS A 82 0.79 14.90 -4.17
CA LYS A 82 0.76 14.50 -5.58
C LYS A 82 0.84 13.00 -5.77
N TYR A 83 1.91 12.37 -5.33
CA TYR A 83 2.08 10.92 -5.48
C TYR A 83 3.13 10.35 -4.52
N PHE A 84 3.03 9.04 -4.30
CA PHE A 84 4.10 8.20 -3.79
C PHE A 84 4.15 6.90 -4.59
N ILE A 85 5.29 6.21 -4.58
CA ILE A 85 5.47 4.93 -5.28
C ILE A 85 5.81 3.86 -4.25
N ASP A 86 4.91 2.89 -4.10
CA ASP A 86 5.13 1.65 -3.36
C ASP A 86 5.64 0.58 -4.35
N GLU A 87 6.82 0.02 -4.06
CA GLU A 87 7.43 -1.04 -4.86
C GLU A 87 7.59 -2.32 -4.03
N GLN A 88 7.09 -3.44 -4.57
CA GLN A 88 7.28 -4.76 -3.97
C GLN A 88 8.76 -5.14 -3.97
N ARG A 89 9.30 -5.44 -2.79
CA ARG A 89 10.65 -5.98 -2.57
C ARG A 89 10.65 -7.49 -2.41
N GLN A 90 9.66 -8.03 -1.71
CA GLN A 90 9.49 -9.46 -1.48
C GLN A 90 8.01 -9.79 -1.33
N GLY A 91 7.63 -10.99 -1.77
CA GLY A 91 6.25 -11.46 -1.79
C GLY A 91 6.09 -12.45 -2.94
N PRO A 92 4.93 -13.11 -3.06
CA PRO A 92 4.68 -13.97 -4.22
C PRO A 92 4.71 -13.18 -5.53
#